data_AF-A0A9E8N334-F1
#
_entry.id   AF-A0A9E8N334-F1
#
_cell.length_a   1.000
_cell.length_b   1.000
_cell.length_c   1.000
_cell.angle_alpha   90.00
_cell.angle_beta   90.00
_cell.angle_gamma   90.00
#
_symmetry.space_group_name_H-M   'P 1'
#
loop_
_entity.id
_entity.type
_entity.pdbx_description
1 polymer ?
#
loop_
_entity_poly.entity_id
_entity_poly.type
_entity_poly.pdbx_seq_one_letter_code
_entity_poly.pdbx_strand_id
1 'polypeptide(L)' 'MSGLLPICASCKKIRDDSGYWKQIEAYIREYSDATFTHGICPECVKNLYPGLVIDDEE' A
#
# COMPACT_ATOMS: atom_id res chain seq x y z
N MET A 1 -11.98 2.69 -17.27
CA MET A 1 -11.11 3.88 -17.35
C MET A 1 -9.67 3.39 -17.33
N SER A 2 -8.87 3.73 -18.34
CA SER A 2 -7.43 3.45 -18.39
C SER A 2 -6.69 4.76 -18.57
N GLY A 3 -6.11 5.27 -17.48
CA GLY A 3 -5.22 6.43 -17.46
C GLY A 3 -3.93 6.05 -16.75
N LEU A 4 -2.79 6.52 -17.25
CA LEU A 4 -1.48 6.28 -16.62
C LEU A 4 -1.36 7.16 -15.38
N LEU A 5 -1.15 6.57 -14.21
CA LEU A 5 -0.90 7.29 -12.96
C LEU A 5 0.61 7.40 -12.71
N PRO A 6 1.19 8.60 -12.74
CA PRO A 6 2.60 8.78 -12.43
C PRO A 6 2.86 8.51 -10.94
N ILE A 7 3.67 7.49 -10.64
CA ILE A 7 4.07 7.13 -9.28
C ILE A 7 5.56 7.42 -9.03
N CYS A 8 5.91 7.80 -7.80
CA CYS A 8 7.30 7.95 -7.39
C CYS A 8 7.94 6.56 -7.26
N ALA A 9 9.04 6.31 -7.98
CA ALA A 9 9.72 5.02 -7.92
C ALA A 9 10.22 4.65 -6.51
N SER A 10 10.60 5.66 -5.71
CA SER A 10 11.14 5.49 -4.35
C SER A 10 10.04 5.34 -3.29
N CYS A 11 9.13 6.31 -3.16
CA CYS A 11 8.13 6.32 -2.07
C CYS A 11 6.72 5.90 -2.49
N LYS A 12 6.51 5.53 -3.76
CA LYS A 12 5.23 5.08 -4.34
C LYS A 12 4.05 6.06 -4.28
N LYS A 13 4.26 7.30 -3.82
CA LYS A 13 3.25 8.38 -3.91
C LYS A 13 2.82 8.62 -5.35
N ILE A 14 1.56 9.02 -5.54
CA ILE A 14 0.99 9.41 -6.84
C ILE A 14 1.15 10.92 -7.01
N ARG A 15 1.55 11.36 -8.20
CA ARG A 15 1.56 12.78 -8.57
C ARG A 15 0.20 13.15 -9.18
N ASP A 16 -0.46 14.14 -8.60
CA ASP A 16 -1.70 14.69 -9.17
C ASP A 16 -1.42 15.72 -10.28
N ASP A 17 -2.49 16.19 -10.93
CA ASP A 17 -2.42 17.17 -12.03
C ASP A 17 -1.90 18.55 -11.59
N SER A 18 -1.95 18.84 -10.29
CA SER A 18 -1.38 20.06 -9.69
C SER A 18 0.10 19.91 -9.33
N GLY A 19 0.68 18.73 -9.55
CA GLY A 19 2.08 18.42 -9.25
C GLY A 19 2.34 18.00 -7.80
N TYR A 20 1.32 17.86 -6.97
CA TYR A 20 1.47 17.43 -5.58
C TYR A 20 1.56 15.91 -5.48
N TRP A 21 2.31 15.44 -4.49
CA TRP A 21 2.52 14.02 -4.22
C TRP A 21 1.62 13.56 -3.08
N LYS A 22 0.63 12.72 -3.40
CA LYS A 22 -0.33 12.15 -2.46
C LYS A 22 -0.04 10.66 -2.22
N GLN A 23 -0.43 10.16 -1.06
CA GLN A 23 -0.43 8.72 -0.80
C GLN A 23 -1.45 8.01 -1.70
N ILE A 24 -1.18 6.75 -2.04
CA ILE A 24 -2.01 5.96 -2.96
C ILE A 24 -3.43 5.81 -2.38
N GLU A 25 -3.53 5.56 -1.08
CA GLU A 25 -4.77 5.38 -0.35
C GLU A 25 -5.66 6.62 -0.43
N ALA A 26 -5.06 7.81 -0.34
CA ALA A 26 -5.77 9.08 -0.48
C ALA A 26 -6.34 9.26 -1.88
N TYR A 27 -5.55 8.92 -2.91
CA TYR A 27 -6.01 8.97 -4.30
C TYR A 27 -7.16 7.98 -4.54
N ILE A 28 -7.02 6.71 -4.12
CA ILE A 28 -8.05 5.70 -4.37
C ILE A 28 -9.37 6.03 -3.65
N ARG A 29 -9.32 6.56 -2.42
CA ARG A 29 -10.52 7.03 -1.70
C ARG A 29 -11.23 8.20 -2.41
N GLU A 30 -10.49 9.06 -3.11
CA GLU A 30 -11.05 10.21 -3.84
C GLU A 30 -11.80 9.76 -5.10
N TYR A 31 -11.39 8.65 -5.72
CA TYR A 31 -11.92 8.16 -7.00
C TYR A 31 -12.65 6.81 -6.92
N SER A 32 -12.90 6.28 -5.72
CA SER A 32 -13.65 5.03 -5.51
C SER A 32 -14.26 4.94 -4.11
N ASP A 33 -15.26 4.08 -3.93
CA ASP A 33 -15.86 3.78 -2.61
C ASP A 33 -15.02 2.79 -1.76
N ALA A 34 -13.75 2.58 -2.11
CA ALA A 34 -12.91 1.62 -1.40
C ALA A 34 -12.50 2.13 -0.01
N THR A 35 -12.65 1.27 1.00
CA THR A 35 -12.16 1.52 2.36
C THR A 35 -10.89 0.71 2.61
N PHE A 36 -9.89 1.35 3.22
CA PHE A 36 -8.60 0.72 3.54
C PHE A 36 -8.55 0.30 5.01
N THR A 37 -8.10 -0.92 5.26
CA THR A 37 -7.70 -1.42 6.58
C THR A 37 -6.19 -1.62 6.62
N HIS A 38 -5.63 -1.76 7.83
CA HIS A 38 -4.21 -2.02 8.01
C HIS A 38 -4.00 -3.46 8.47
N GLY A 39 -3.16 -4.20 7.74
CA GLY A 39 -2.75 -5.56 8.07
C GLY A 39 -1.29 -5.77 7.68
N ILE A 40 -0.68 -6.82 8.24
CA ILE A 40 0.69 -7.22 7.90
C ILE A 40 0.59 -8.60 7.24
N CYS A 41 1.07 -8.73 6.01
CA CYS A 41 1.03 -10.02 5.31
C CYS A 41 2.00 -11.02 5.97
N PRO A 42 1.82 -12.34 5.78
CA PRO A 42 2.68 -13.35 6.39
C PRO A 42 4.18 -13.15 6.12
N GLU A 43 4.54 -12.71 4.91
CA GLU A 43 5.94 -12.40 4.56
C GLU A 43 6.50 -11.24 5.40
N CYS A 44 5.75 -10.14 5.51
CA CYS A 44 6.15 -9.02 6.34
C CYS A 44 6.22 -9.40 7.83
N VAL A 45 5.33 -10.27 8.32
CA VAL A 45 5.42 -10.79 9.69
C VAL A 45 6.72 -11.57 9.87
N LYS A 46 7.06 -12.49 8.96
CA LYS A 46 8.32 -13.25 8.99
C LYS A 46 9.55 -12.34 9.00
N ASN A 47 9.54 -11.28 8.20
CA ASN A 47 10.67 -10.36 8.07
C ASN A 47 10.80 -9.39 9.26
N LEU A 48 9.68 -8.83 9.75
CA LEU A 48 9.68 -7.80 10.80
C LEU A 48 9.66 -8.39 12.21
N TYR A 49 9.05 -9.57 12.37
CA TYR A 49 8.84 -10.25 13.66
C TYR A 49 9.22 -11.74 13.57
N PRO A 50 10.47 -12.07 13.26
CA PRO A 50 10.89 -13.46 13.03
C PRO A 50 10.66 -14.36 14.26
N GLY A 51 10.66 -13.81 15.48
CA GLY A 51 10.41 -14.56 16.72
C GLY A 51 8.93 -14.82 17.06
N LEU A 52 7.99 -14.30 16.26
CA LEU A 52 6.55 -14.53 16.43
C LEU A 52 5.98 -15.57 15.47
N VAL A 53 6.78 -16.05 14.51
CA VAL A 53 6.37 -17.10 13.58
C VAL A 53 6.46 -18.42 14.33
N ILE A 54 5.34 -18.85 14.89
CA ILE A 54 5.17 -20.22 15.37
C ILE A 54 4.80 -21.01 14.12
N ASP A 55 5.72 -21.82 13.62
CA ASP A 55 5.38 -22.82 12.61
C ASP A 55 4.49 -23.85 13.33
N ASP A 56 3.18 -23.73 13.16
CA ASP A 56 2.22 -24.75 13.59
C ASP A 56 2.42 -26.00 12.71
N GLU A 57 3.43 -26.81 13.05
CA GLU A 57 3.50 -28.21 12.63
C GLU A 57 2.48 -29.00 13.47
N GLU A 58 1.30 -29.26 12.90
CA GLU A 58 0.39 -30.33 13.33
C GLU A 58 0.33 -31.44 12.27
#